data_AF-A0A830F4Q9-F1
#
_entry.id   AF-A0A830F4Q9-F1
#
_cell.length_a   1.000
_cell.length_b   1.000
_cell.length_c   1.000
_cell.angle_alpha   90.00
_cell.angle_beta   90.00
_cell.angle_gamma   90.00
#
_symmetry.space_group_name_H-M   'P 1'
#
loop_
_entity.id
_entity.type
_entity.pdbx_description
1 polymer ?
#
loop_
_entity_poly.entity_id
_entity_poly.type
_entity_poly.pdbx_seq_one_letter_code
_entity_poly.pdbx_strand_id
1 'polypeptide(L)'
;MRNLDETDLEILSLLADDARRPFSDIGEEVDLSGPAVSDRVKRLQEAGIINNFTIDVNRAHLRAGVPVFIQAEIGSASLEAARERARESDGVEHVFTTSEGDLWFYARVEAQNVRQWVDGLFNEIDVADYTVTLIDELEWTPSVDGVEFALTCAECNNTVDNQGETTRIDGEIYHFCCPSCLTRFDDRYQRLEEGA
;
A
#
# COMPACT_ATOMS: atom_id res chain seq x y z
N MET A 1 10.19 -1.02 -15.62
CA MET A 1 8.79 -0.54 -15.60
C MET A 1 8.80 0.92 -16.00
N ARG A 2 7.89 1.37 -16.86
CA ARG A 2 7.57 2.81 -16.87
C ARG A 2 7.05 3.14 -15.47
N ASN A 3 7.55 4.21 -14.88
CA ASN A 3 7.07 4.68 -13.58
C ASN A 3 5.56 4.92 -13.63
N LEU A 4 4.91 4.83 -12.47
CA LEU A 4 3.53 5.27 -12.31
C LEU A 4 3.40 6.69 -12.87
N ASP A 5 2.44 6.88 -13.78
CA ASP A 5 2.06 8.21 -14.26
C ASP A 5 0.91 8.79 -13.43
N GLU A 6 0.60 10.06 -13.63
CA GLU A 6 -0.48 10.75 -12.90
C GLU A 6 -1.83 10.05 -13.10
N THR A 7 -2.10 9.52 -14.29
CA THR A 7 -3.33 8.78 -14.59
C THR A 7 -3.42 7.49 -13.76
N ASP A 8 -2.32 6.74 -13.62
CA ASP A 8 -2.30 5.55 -12.76
C ASP A 8 -2.59 5.91 -11.29
N LEU A 9 -2.09 7.07 -10.81
CA LEU A 9 -2.34 7.55 -9.46
C LEU A 9 -3.81 7.93 -9.25
N GLU A 10 -4.41 8.62 -10.21
CA GLU A 10 -5.82 8.99 -10.16
C GLU A 10 -6.72 7.74 -10.20
N ILE A 11 -6.39 6.76 -11.05
CA ILE A 11 -7.06 5.45 -11.06
C ILE A 11 -6.97 4.78 -9.67
N LEU A 12 -5.80 4.77 -9.04
CA LEU A 12 -5.62 4.19 -7.70
C LEU A 12 -6.47 4.92 -6.65
N SER A 13 -6.51 6.25 -6.69
CA SER A 13 -7.34 7.06 -5.79
C SER A 13 -8.83 6.75 -5.93
N LEU A 14 -9.33 6.72 -7.18
CA LEU A 14 -10.73 6.41 -7.48
C LEU A 14 -11.11 4.99 -7.05
N LEU A 15 -10.19 4.02 -7.19
CA LEU A 15 -10.39 2.64 -6.75
C LEU A 15 -10.26 2.44 -5.24
N ALA A 16 -9.45 3.25 -4.55
CA ALA A 16 -9.36 3.22 -3.10
C ALA A 16 -10.64 3.74 -2.44
N ASP A 17 -11.28 4.74 -3.05
CA ASP A 17 -12.58 5.26 -2.65
C ASP A 17 -13.72 4.26 -2.95
N ASP A 18 -13.78 3.73 -4.18
CA ASP A 18 -14.71 2.66 -4.55
C ASP A 18 -14.10 1.67 -5.55
N ALA A 19 -13.64 0.54 -5.02
CA ALA A 19 -13.09 -0.56 -5.80
C ALA A 19 -14.07 -1.19 -6.81
N ARG A 20 -15.37 -0.92 -6.70
CA ARG A 20 -16.41 -1.43 -7.60
C ARG A 20 -16.81 -0.41 -8.69
N ARG A 21 -16.19 0.78 -8.69
CA ARG A 21 -16.47 1.81 -9.69
C ARG A 21 -16.25 1.24 -11.10
N PRO A 22 -17.23 1.41 -12.02
CA PRO A 22 -17.05 0.96 -13.39
C PRO A 22 -15.83 1.60 -14.05
N PHE A 23 -15.06 0.82 -14.81
CA PHE A 23 -13.91 1.36 -15.53
C PHE A 23 -14.29 2.40 -16.59
N SER A 24 -15.54 2.39 -17.09
CA SER A 24 -16.08 3.47 -17.92
C SER A 24 -16.06 4.80 -17.17
N ASP A 25 -16.55 4.80 -15.93
CA ASP A 25 -16.74 5.98 -15.12
C ASP A 25 -15.38 6.51 -14.66
N ILE A 26 -14.45 5.61 -14.30
CA ILE A 26 -13.05 5.98 -14.06
C ILE A 26 -12.43 6.58 -15.34
N GLY A 27 -12.72 6.00 -16.50
CA GLY A 27 -12.23 6.50 -17.78
C GLY A 27 -12.72 7.91 -18.11
N GLU A 28 -13.96 8.25 -17.76
CA GLU A 28 -14.50 9.60 -17.91
C GLU A 28 -13.76 10.62 -17.04
N GLU A 29 -13.36 10.24 -15.82
CA GLU A 29 -12.60 11.12 -14.92
C GLU A 29 -11.14 11.32 -15.38
N VAL A 30 -10.50 10.29 -15.96
CA VAL A 30 -9.06 10.33 -16.33
C VAL A 30 -8.79 10.46 -17.84
N ASP A 31 -9.78 10.88 -18.62
CA ASP A 31 -9.70 11.05 -20.08
C ASP A 31 -9.25 9.78 -20.85
N LEU A 32 -9.73 8.59 -20.41
CA LEU A 32 -9.43 7.30 -21.02
C LEU A 32 -10.69 6.50 -21.37
N SER A 33 -10.55 5.57 -22.32
CA SER A 33 -11.60 4.57 -22.53
C SER A 33 -11.61 3.53 -21.41
N GLY A 34 -12.78 2.97 -21.08
CA GLY A 34 -12.89 1.89 -20.09
C GLY A 34 -11.94 0.69 -20.31
N PRO A 35 -11.73 0.21 -21.54
CA PRO A 35 -10.70 -0.81 -21.83
C PRO A 35 -9.27 -0.35 -21.49
N ALA A 36 -8.92 0.91 -21.74
CA ALA A 36 -7.60 1.44 -21.41
C ALA A 36 -7.37 1.51 -19.89
N VAL A 37 -8.40 1.89 -19.12
CA VAL A 37 -8.37 1.82 -17.65
C VAL A 37 -8.20 0.36 -17.18
N SER A 38 -8.96 -0.57 -17.76
CA SER A 38 -8.84 -2.00 -17.43
C SER A 38 -7.42 -2.54 -17.65
N ASP A 39 -6.77 -2.16 -18.74
CA ASP A 39 -5.39 -2.56 -19.04
C ASP A 39 -4.39 -1.96 -18.04
N ARG A 40 -4.59 -0.70 -17.63
CA ARG A 40 -3.77 -0.04 -16.60
C ARG A 40 -3.92 -0.73 -15.24
N VAL A 41 -5.16 -0.96 -14.78
CA VAL A 41 -5.44 -1.67 -13.51
C VAL A 41 -4.78 -3.05 -13.50
N LYS A 42 -4.90 -3.81 -14.61
CA LYS A 42 -4.25 -5.11 -14.74
C LYS A 42 -2.72 -5.01 -14.62
N ARG A 43 -2.10 -4.01 -15.25
CA ARG A 43 -0.66 -3.77 -15.14
C ARG A 43 -0.24 -3.40 -13.71
N LEU A 44 -1.05 -2.60 -13.00
CA LEU A 44 -0.81 -2.26 -11.60
C LEU A 44 -0.87 -3.50 -10.69
N GLN A 45 -1.78 -4.44 -10.97
CA GLN A 45 -1.84 -5.73 -10.27
C GLN A 45 -0.63 -6.61 -10.60
N GLU A 46 -0.27 -6.76 -11.88
CA GLU A 46 0.89 -7.54 -12.32
C GLU A 46 2.22 -6.98 -11.76
N ALA A 47 2.27 -5.66 -11.52
CA ALA A 47 3.40 -4.98 -10.90
C ALA A 47 3.46 -5.11 -9.37
N GLY A 48 2.43 -5.67 -8.73
CA GLY A 48 2.32 -5.74 -7.26
C GLY A 48 2.03 -4.39 -6.60
N ILE A 49 1.61 -3.39 -7.38
CA ILE A 49 1.20 -2.07 -6.86
C ILE A 49 -0.20 -2.20 -6.26
N ILE A 50 -1.11 -2.86 -6.98
CA ILE A 50 -2.38 -3.34 -6.42
C ILE A 50 -2.16 -4.77 -5.95
N ASN A 51 -2.09 -4.98 -4.63
CA ASN A 51 -1.93 -6.30 -4.05
C ASN A 51 -3.22 -7.14 -4.18
N ASN A 52 -4.37 -6.53 -3.90
CA ASN A 52 -5.66 -7.20 -3.91
C ASN A 52 -6.82 -6.20 -3.99
N PHE A 53 -8.00 -6.73 -4.33
CA PHE A 53 -9.29 -6.08 -4.09
C PHE A 53 -9.98 -6.82 -2.95
N THR A 54 -10.44 -6.07 -1.95
CA THR A 54 -11.04 -6.62 -0.73
C THR A 54 -12.29 -5.83 -0.35
N ILE A 55 -13.00 -6.32 0.66
CA ILE A 55 -14.16 -5.65 1.26
C ILE A 55 -13.80 -5.18 2.67
N ASP A 56 -14.24 -3.97 3.02
CA ASP A 56 -14.34 -3.59 4.43
C ASP A 56 -15.61 -4.20 5.03
N VAL A 57 -15.47 -4.89 6.14
CA VAL A 57 -16.62 -5.48 6.84
C VAL A 57 -16.71 -4.87 8.21
N ASN A 58 -17.85 -4.23 8.49
CA ASN A 58 -18.16 -3.78 9.85
C ASN A 58 -18.32 -4.99 10.77
N ARG A 59 -17.23 -5.33 11.45
CA ARG A 59 -17.17 -6.54 12.27
C ARG A 59 -17.92 -6.42 13.60
N ALA A 60 -18.36 -5.23 14.01
CA ALA A 60 -19.26 -5.07 15.17
C ALA A 60 -20.62 -5.74 14.93
N HIS A 61 -21.00 -5.94 13.67
CA HIS A 61 -22.21 -6.66 13.28
C HIS A 61 -22.00 -8.17 13.11
N LEU A 62 -20.75 -8.62 13.11
CA LEU A 62 -20.42 -10.03 13.14
C LEU A 62 -20.37 -10.49 14.60
N ARG A 63 -20.71 -11.75 14.88
CA ARG A 63 -20.39 -12.38 16.18
C ARG A 63 -18.89 -12.69 16.28
N ALA A 64 -18.05 -11.75 15.85
CA ALA A 64 -16.63 -11.84 15.94
C ALA A 64 -16.23 -11.46 17.37
N GLY A 65 -15.23 -12.14 17.92
CA GLY A 65 -14.77 -11.93 19.29
C GLY A 65 -14.33 -10.49 19.59
N VAL A 66 -13.81 -10.29 20.80
CA VAL A 66 -13.26 -8.98 21.20
C VAL A 66 -12.00 -8.70 20.41
N PRO A 67 -11.85 -7.48 19.87
CA PRO A 67 -10.63 -7.08 19.19
C PRO A 67 -9.51 -6.88 20.22
N VAL A 68 -8.35 -7.44 19.91
CA VAL A 68 -7.16 -7.42 20.76
C VAL A 68 -5.95 -7.03 19.93
N PHE A 69 -5.06 -6.26 20.56
CA PHE A 69 -3.73 -5.98 20.05
C PHE A 69 -2.71 -6.63 20.96
N ILE A 70 -1.88 -7.51 20.40
CA ILE A 70 -0.86 -8.26 21.12
C ILE A 70 0.49 -7.73 20.71
N GLN A 71 1.35 -7.48 21.69
CA GLN A 71 2.75 -7.11 21.51
C GLN A 71 3.59 -8.13 22.25
N ALA A 72 4.47 -8.83 21.56
CA ALA A 72 5.29 -9.88 22.14
C ALA A 72 6.77 -9.66 21.82
N GLU A 73 7.59 -9.74 22.85
CA GLU A 73 9.05 -9.76 22.75
C GLU A 73 9.48 -11.19 22.43
N ILE A 74 9.92 -11.42 21.20
CA ILE A 74 10.28 -12.75 20.71
C ILE A 74 11.80 -12.83 20.51
N GLY A 75 12.41 -13.92 20.99
CA GLY A 75 13.82 -14.18 20.69
C GLY A 75 14.05 -14.29 19.17
N SER A 76 15.16 -13.74 18.67
CA SER A 76 15.44 -13.69 17.22
C SER A 76 15.40 -15.06 16.52
N ALA A 77 15.73 -16.14 17.23
CA ALA A 77 15.65 -17.51 16.73
C ALA A 77 14.20 -18.01 16.53
N SER A 78 13.23 -17.44 17.25
CA SER A 78 11.82 -17.85 17.26
C SER A 78 10.91 -16.90 16.49
N LEU A 79 11.39 -15.72 16.09
CA LEU A 79 10.60 -14.67 15.45
C LEU A 79 9.86 -15.16 14.19
N GLU A 80 10.54 -15.83 13.28
CA GLU A 80 9.91 -16.28 12.03
C GLU A 80 8.85 -17.35 12.30
N ALA A 81 9.12 -18.27 13.23
CA ALA A 81 8.16 -19.30 13.61
C ALA A 81 6.91 -18.68 14.29
N ALA A 82 7.11 -17.68 15.14
CA ALA A 82 6.02 -16.96 15.79
C ALA A 82 5.20 -16.14 14.80
N ARG A 83 5.87 -15.48 13.86
CA ARG A 83 5.23 -14.71 12.77
C ARG A 83 4.37 -15.60 11.89
N GLU A 84 4.86 -16.77 11.50
CA GLU A 84 4.09 -17.72 10.69
C GLU A 84 2.89 -18.25 11.46
N ARG A 85 3.08 -18.64 12.72
CA ARG A 85 1.98 -19.12 13.57
C ARG A 85 0.90 -18.08 13.79
N ALA A 86 1.28 -16.82 13.98
CA ALA A 86 0.33 -15.73 14.07
C ALA A 86 -0.44 -15.55 12.75
N ARG A 87 0.24 -15.59 11.60
CA ARG A 87 -0.38 -15.45 10.27
C ARG A 87 -1.39 -16.56 9.97
N GLU A 88 -1.11 -17.79 10.38
CA GLU A 88 -1.98 -18.96 10.16
C GLU A 88 -3.12 -19.07 11.19
N SER A 89 -3.10 -18.26 12.25
CA SER A 89 -4.07 -18.37 13.33
C SER A 89 -5.42 -17.74 12.98
N ASP A 90 -6.49 -18.50 13.17
CA ASP A 90 -7.86 -18.01 13.02
C ASP A 90 -8.11 -16.79 13.92
N GLY A 91 -8.58 -15.72 13.30
CA GLY A 91 -8.90 -14.46 13.98
C GLY A 91 -7.77 -13.43 13.97
N VAL A 92 -6.55 -13.79 13.59
CA VAL A 92 -5.48 -12.81 13.32
C VAL A 92 -5.72 -12.16 11.96
N GLU A 93 -5.69 -10.84 11.92
CA GLU A 93 -5.95 -10.08 10.69
C GLU A 93 -4.74 -9.28 10.21
N HIS A 94 -3.90 -8.83 11.14
CA HIS A 94 -2.68 -8.09 10.82
C HIS A 94 -1.53 -8.56 11.69
N VAL A 95 -0.37 -8.78 11.06
CA VAL A 95 0.88 -9.17 11.72
C VAL A 95 1.95 -8.17 11.34
N PHE A 96 2.67 -7.68 12.35
CA PHE A 96 3.71 -6.68 12.24
C PHE A 96 4.98 -7.22 12.89
N THR A 97 6.12 -6.83 12.31
CA THR A 97 7.43 -7.03 12.92
C THR A 97 8.05 -5.66 13.13
N THR A 98 8.42 -5.34 14.36
CA THR A 98 9.05 -4.05 14.67
C THR A 98 10.50 -4.04 14.21
N SER A 99 11.09 -2.85 14.09
CA SER A 99 12.53 -2.72 13.82
C SER A 99 13.41 -3.30 14.94
N GLU A 100 12.86 -3.43 16.15
CA GLU A 100 13.52 -3.99 17.32
C GLU A 100 13.46 -5.53 17.33
N GLY A 101 12.67 -6.13 16.44
CA GLY A 101 12.53 -7.58 16.30
C GLY A 101 11.34 -8.17 17.07
N ASP A 102 10.42 -7.33 17.55
CA ASP A 102 9.21 -7.80 18.23
C ASP A 102 8.13 -8.22 17.24
N LEU A 103 7.23 -9.09 17.72
CA LEU A 103 6.05 -9.52 16.98
C LEU A 103 4.81 -8.83 17.54
N TRP A 104 4.16 -8.00 16.74
CA TRP A 104 2.88 -7.41 17.10
C TRP A 104 1.80 -7.93 16.16
N PHE A 105 0.59 -8.13 16.66
CA PHE A 105 -0.52 -8.50 15.79
C PHE A 105 -1.86 -8.06 16.34
N TYR A 106 -2.78 -7.84 15.41
CA TYR A 106 -4.18 -7.54 15.69
C TYR A 106 -5.02 -8.77 15.39
N ALA A 107 -5.90 -9.13 16.34
CA ALA A 107 -6.78 -10.28 16.23
C ALA A 107 -8.16 -10.03 16.83
N ARG A 108 -9.13 -10.86 16.47
CA ARG A 108 -10.42 -10.99 17.18
C ARG A 108 -10.54 -12.35 17.83
N VAL A 109 -10.67 -12.35 19.14
CA VAL A 109 -10.62 -13.57 19.96
C VAL A 109 -11.84 -13.64 20.85
N GLU A 110 -12.32 -14.85 21.16
CA GLU A 110 -13.42 -15.00 22.11
C GLU A 110 -13.05 -14.40 23.47
N ALA A 111 -13.90 -13.51 24.00
CA ALA A 111 -13.60 -12.68 25.16
C ALA A 111 -13.14 -13.45 26.40
N GLN A 112 -13.68 -14.65 26.59
CA GLN A 112 -13.39 -15.47 27.77
C GLN A 112 -12.08 -16.28 27.63
N ASN A 113 -11.48 -16.31 26.43
CA ASN A 113 -10.39 -17.22 26.08
C ASN A 113 -9.14 -16.53 25.55
N VAL A 114 -9.04 -15.20 25.65
CA VAL A 114 -7.91 -14.44 25.07
C VAL A 114 -6.55 -14.96 25.53
N ARG A 115 -6.34 -15.11 26.85
CA ARG A 115 -5.05 -15.61 27.39
C ARG A 115 -4.75 -17.02 26.90
N GLN A 116 -5.73 -17.93 27.00
CA GLN A 116 -5.57 -19.32 26.57
C GLN A 116 -5.24 -19.42 25.07
N TRP A 117 -5.84 -18.56 24.25
CA TRP A 117 -5.57 -18.50 22.83
C TRP A 117 -4.15 -17.99 22.55
N VAL A 118 -3.69 -16.95 23.25
CA VAL A 118 -2.30 -16.46 23.14
C VAL A 118 -1.29 -17.52 23.60
N ASP A 119 -1.56 -18.18 24.72
CA ASP A 119 -0.70 -19.26 25.24
C ASP A 119 -0.60 -20.43 24.24
N GLY A 120 -1.69 -20.75 23.55
CA GLY A 120 -1.71 -21.74 22.48
C GLY A 120 -0.93 -21.30 21.24
N LEU A 121 -1.04 -20.03 20.87
CA LEU A 121 -0.31 -19.43 19.75
C LEU A 121 1.20 -19.44 20.01
N PHE A 122 1.64 -19.13 21.23
CA PHE A 122 3.04 -19.12 21.62
C PHE A 122 3.55 -20.46 22.19
N ASN A 123 2.77 -21.52 22.08
CA ASN A 123 3.24 -22.84 22.49
C ASN A 123 4.50 -23.22 21.71
N GLU A 124 5.53 -23.68 22.44
CA GLU A 124 6.85 -24.02 21.90
C GLU A 124 7.61 -22.86 21.23
N ILE A 125 7.21 -21.62 21.50
CA ILE A 125 7.90 -20.40 21.06
C ILE A 125 8.54 -19.74 22.29
N ASP A 126 9.80 -19.33 22.16
CA ASP A 126 10.50 -18.58 23.20
C ASP A 126 10.05 -17.12 23.18
N VAL A 127 9.18 -16.77 24.13
CA VAL A 127 8.61 -15.43 24.32
C VAL A 127 9.09 -14.89 25.67
N ALA A 128 9.75 -13.74 25.66
CA ALA A 128 10.26 -13.12 26.88
C ALA A 128 9.13 -12.48 27.69
N ASP A 129 8.29 -11.70 27.01
CA ASP A 129 7.08 -11.10 27.57
C ASP A 129 6.03 -10.86 26.48
N TYR A 130 4.77 -10.74 26.88
CA TYR A 130 3.73 -10.25 25.98
C TYR A 130 2.68 -9.41 26.71
N THR A 131 2.17 -8.41 26.01
CA THR A 131 1.05 -7.58 26.45
C THR A 131 -0.16 -7.81 25.55
N VAL A 132 -1.34 -7.87 26.18
CA VAL A 132 -2.63 -7.95 25.48
C VAL A 132 -3.45 -6.71 25.81
N THR A 133 -3.80 -5.94 24.78
CA THR A 133 -4.63 -4.75 24.89
C THR A 133 -5.98 -5.01 24.22
N LEU A 134 -7.07 -4.79 24.96
CA LEU A 134 -8.42 -4.78 24.36
C LEU A 134 -8.65 -3.47 23.63
N ILE A 135 -9.20 -3.55 22.43
CA ILE A 135 -9.49 -2.39 21.60
C ILE A 135 -10.98 -2.06 21.69
N ASP A 136 -11.32 -0.79 21.90
CA ASP A 136 -12.72 -0.34 21.97
C ASP A 136 -13.26 0.01 20.58
N GLU A 137 -12.44 0.70 19.78
CA GLU A 137 -12.80 1.19 18.45
C GLU A 137 -11.66 0.96 17.45
N LEU A 138 -12.03 0.62 16.20
CA LEU A 138 -11.12 0.48 15.07
C LEU A 138 -11.81 1.03 13.82
N GLU A 139 -11.10 1.90 13.12
CA GLU A 139 -11.54 2.51 11.86
C GLU A 139 -10.51 2.20 10.78
N TRP A 140 -10.97 1.75 9.61
CA TRP A 140 -10.12 1.56 8.45
C TRP A 140 -10.31 2.72 7.48
N THR A 141 -9.27 3.55 7.34
CA THR A 141 -9.23 4.66 6.39
C THR A 141 -8.15 4.36 5.35
N PRO A 142 -8.44 3.58 4.29
CA PRO A 142 -7.46 3.34 3.25
C PRO A 142 -7.10 4.66 2.58
N SER A 143 -5.84 5.07 2.65
CA SER A 143 -5.33 6.21 1.89
C SER A 143 -4.33 5.74 0.86
N VAL A 144 -4.43 6.32 -0.33
CA VAL A 144 -3.31 6.36 -1.29
C VAL A 144 -2.46 7.62 -1.02
N ASP A 145 -2.89 8.49 -0.11
CA ASP A 145 -2.13 9.66 0.36
C ASP A 145 -1.01 9.25 1.31
N GLY A 146 0.11 9.99 1.27
CA GLY A 146 1.39 9.55 1.84
C GLY A 146 2.28 8.86 0.82
N VAL A 147 1.80 8.77 -0.42
CA VAL A 147 2.59 8.39 -1.57
C VAL A 147 3.52 9.55 -2.00
N GLU A 148 4.52 9.88 -1.16
CA GLU A 148 5.74 10.56 -1.65
C GLU A 148 6.55 9.54 -2.48
N PHE A 149 6.09 9.16 -3.66
CA PHE A 149 6.79 8.16 -4.45
C PHE A 149 7.47 8.75 -5.65
N ALA A 150 8.63 8.15 -5.93
CA ALA A 150 9.68 8.64 -6.79
C ALA A 150 9.26 8.82 -8.24
N LEU A 151 8.58 9.94 -8.51
CA LEU A 151 8.50 10.52 -9.83
C LEU A 151 9.92 10.50 -10.40
N THR A 152 10.10 10.03 -11.63
CA THR A 152 11.45 9.85 -12.18
C THR A 152 11.72 10.94 -13.18
N CYS A 153 12.85 11.60 -13.00
CA CYS A 153 13.28 12.69 -13.86
C CYS A 153 13.39 12.18 -15.30
N ALA A 154 12.64 12.80 -16.22
CA ALA A 154 12.62 12.43 -17.63
C ALA A 154 13.98 12.62 -18.34
N GLU A 155 14.91 13.36 -17.71
CA GLU A 155 16.25 13.58 -18.23
C GLU A 155 17.31 12.66 -17.61
N CYS A 156 17.34 12.54 -16.28
CA CYS A 156 18.46 11.89 -15.57
C CYS A 156 18.07 10.62 -14.81
N ASN A 157 16.79 10.23 -14.85
CA ASN A 157 16.26 9.03 -14.21
C ASN A 157 16.36 8.99 -12.67
N ASN A 158 16.71 10.11 -12.02
CA ASN A 158 16.66 10.23 -10.56
C ASN A 158 15.24 10.42 -10.06
N THR A 159 15.02 10.08 -8.79
CA THR A 159 13.82 10.46 -8.04
C THR A 159 13.66 11.98 -8.03
N VAL A 160 12.43 12.42 -8.30
CA VAL A 160 11.93 13.78 -8.21
C VAL A 160 11.17 13.84 -6.89
N ASP A 161 11.63 14.70 -6.00
CA ASP A 161 10.97 15.01 -4.75
C ASP A 161 9.95 16.15 -4.97
N ASN A 162 9.37 16.65 -3.88
CA ASN A 162 8.41 17.76 -3.91
C ASN A 162 8.98 19.12 -4.39
N GLN A 163 10.29 19.22 -4.66
CA GLN A 163 10.95 20.41 -5.21
C GLN A 163 11.23 20.30 -6.71
N GLY A 164 10.76 19.22 -7.35
CA GLY A 164 10.89 19.01 -8.77
C GLY A 164 10.14 19.99 -9.66
N GLU A 165 10.56 20.08 -10.91
CA GLU A 165 9.86 20.83 -11.96
C GLU A 165 8.93 19.89 -12.73
N THR A 166 7.76 20.39 -13.13
CA THR A 166 6.79 19.64 -13.95
C THR A 166 6.38 20.48 -15.15
N THR A 167 6.37 19.88 -16.33
CA THR A 167 5.95 20.56 -17.57
C THR A 167 5.20 19.62 -18.50
N ARG A 168 4.44 20.17 -19.43
CA ARG A 168 3.69 19.42 -20.44
C ARG A 168 4.26 19.69 -21.83
N ILE A 169 4.64 18.64 -22.55
CA ILE A 169 5.19 18.69 -23.91
C ILE A 169 4.41 17.70 -24.77
N ASP A 170 3.80 18.15 -25.86
CA ASP A 170 2.93 17.35 -26.76
C ASP A 170 1.81 16.55 -26.06
N GLY A 171 1.26 17.12 -24.99
CA GLY A 171 0.17 16.52 -24.22
C GLY A 171 0.64 15.51 -23.16
N GLU A 172 1.92 15.12 -23.16
CA GLU A 172 2.53 14.28 -22.14
C GLU A 172 3.13 15.14 -21.02
N ILE A 173 2.98 14.71 -19.77
CA ILE A 173 3.55 15.39 -18.60
C ILE A 173 4.91 14.78 -18.28
N TYR A 174 5.90 15.65 -18.07
CA TYR A 174 7.26 15.29 -17.71
C TYR A 174 7.64 15.93 -16.39
N HIS A 175 8.26 15.14 -15.52
CA HIS A 175 8.81 15.59 -14.24
C HIS A 175 10.34 15.62 -14.30
N PHE A 176 10.93 16.59 -13.60
CA PHE A 176 12.38 16.80 -13.56
C PHE A 176 12.83 17.04 -12.13
N CYS A 177 13.94 16.43 -11.74
CA CYS A 177 14.46 16.59 -10.38
C CYS A 177 15.02 17.99 -10.10
N CYS A 178 15.18 18.83 -11.13
CA CYS A 178 15.64 20.22 -11.02
C CYS A 178 15.44 21.00 -12.34
N PRO A 179 15.48 22.35 -12.32
CA PRO A 179 15.37 23.19 -13.52
C PRO A 179 16.35 22.85 -14.64
N SER A 180 17.57 22.45 -14.29
CA SER A 180 18.58 22.14 -15.31
C SER A 180 18.27 20.87 -16.11
N CYS A 181 17.56 19.91 -15.50
CA CYS A 181 17.10 18.72 -16.21
C CYS A 181 15.96 19.07 -17.17
N LEU A 182 15.05 19.96 -16.77
CA LEU A 182 14.00 20.48 -17.64
C LEU A 182 14.59 21.20 -18.86
N THR A 183 15.52 22.13 -18.66
CA THR A 183 16.14 22.87 -19.78
C THR A 183 16.85 21.94 -20.76
N ARG A 184 17.62 20.97 -20.25
CA ARG A 184 18.33 20.01 -21.12
C ARG A 184 17.38 19.14 -21.93
N PHE A 185 16.27 18.73 -21.33
CA PHE A 185 15.25 17.95 -22.00
C PHE A 185 14.57 18.77 -23.10
N ASP A 186 14.16 20.01 -22.79
CA ASP A 186 13.55 20.94 -23.75
C ASP A 186 14.47 21.23 -24.93
N ASP A 187 15.74 21.57 -24.68
CA ASP A 187 16.76 21.78 -25.72
C ASP A 187 16.97 20.54 -26.60
N ARG A 188 16.85 19.34 -26.04
CA ARG A 188 16.96 18.10 -26.80
C ARG A 188 15.70 17.85 -27.62
N TYR A 189 14.53 18.13 -27.05
CA TYR A 189 13.24 17.95 -27.70
C TYR A 189 13.09 18.86 -28.91
N GLN A 190 13.35 20.16 -28.75
CA GLN A 190 13.30 21.15 -29.84
C GLN A 190 14.24 20.78 -30.99
N ARG A 191 15.46 20.32 -30.70
CA ARG A 191 16.41 19.87 -31.74
C ARG A 191 15.92 18.65 -32.52
N LEU A 192 15.13 17.78 -31.90
CA LEU A 192 14.54 16.62 -32.56
C LEU A 192 13.34 17.02 -33.43
N GLU A 193 12.55 18.00 -33.00
CA GLU A 193 11.45 18.56 -33.78
C GLU A 193 11.94 19.37 -34.98
N GLU A 194 12.99 20.19 -34.82
CA GLU A 194 13.57 21.00 -35.90
C GLU A 194 14.32 20.17 -36.95
N GLY A 195 14.67 18.93 -36.62
CA GLY A 195 15.36 17.98 -37.50
C GLY A 195 14.46 16.95 -38.19
N ALA A 196 13.14 16.99 -37.96
CA ALA A 196 12.14 16.03 -38.46
C ALA A 196 11.34 16.54 -39.67
#